data_AF-I0YT68-F1
#
_entry.id   AF-I0YT68-F1
#
_cell.length_a   1.000
_cell.length_b   1.000
_cell.length_c   1.000
_cell.angle_alpha   90.00
_cell.angle_beta   90.00
_cell.angle_gamma   90.00
#
_symmetry.space_group_name_H-M   'P 1'
#
loop_
_entity.id
_entity.type
_entity.pdbx_description
1 polymer ?
#
loop_
_entity_poly.entity_id
_entity_poly.type
_entity_poly.pdbx_seq_one_letter_code
_entity_poly.pdbx_strand_id
1 'polypeptide(L)'
;MSPKKVLLSGSADGKISALFKRVSAVNKSNGPFDMLLCTGRFFPEAGPSEDDSEKDTEILDYVSGAKEVPLPTYFIGSFGRGAAHAIESLSSADISAAVHYLGRSGIRQLHGLNVAYLDGTHNAQAFQDDCCHAQGDVRALEQAVDKAEGDVDIFITCEWPADVTAAVPPGSAPADAGSTGSEVVASLATKVRPRYHVCGGKDVFYARPPYLNKDLGAGAHVTRFIGLGSVGNAAKAKSLHALALVPAAEMDVATLTQRPEGTTPCPYELPSTSKRPLPGADEDLGEQVRPLGLAHPPCAINDTCKATGETLEACHARSSSNTTPWEQAAERACQLHGSEFMGRELTIDVSTSGARAPSGKPVEGCWFCLSNPNADVNLVASIGEECYVVLDKGPIVDSHVLVLPVEHYPSQLSLSASSFAEMERYLSALQSCFASQLFAFERYMTFRKSGGNHCQFNVLPVSAKAAAGARSTVEQLARDHGVPLQPLDGPSKAGREVLRQAVGDGEYFVALLPDGSRLVHAITRGDKHPLNFGREVAASLAGAPDRADWKKCASSPAEEADRTAKFKKLFKPYDIMQ
;
A
#
# COMPACT_ATOMS: atom_id res chain seq x y z
N MET A 1 -34.86 -7.69 -24.64
CA MET A 1 -34.64 -8.48 -23.41
C MET A 1 -34.75 -7.58 -22.19
N SER A 2 -35.22 -8.09 -21.05
CA SER A 2 -35.35 -7.27 -19.83
C SER A 2 -34.04 -7.27 -19.06
N PRO A 3 -33.40 -6.11 -18.84
CA PRO A 3 -32.21 -6.02 -18.00
C PRO A 3 -32.48 -6.53 -16.58
N LYS A 4 -31.52 -7.24 -16.01
CA LYS A 4 -31.47 -7.67 -14.61
C LYS A 4 -30.83 -6.57 -13.77
N LYS A 5 -31.58 -6.03 -12.81
CA LYS A 5 -31.12 -5.00 -11.89
C LYS A 5 -30.44 -5.65 -10.69
N VAL A 6 -29.12 -5.54 -10.62
CA VAL A 6 -28.29 -6.13 -9.58
C VAL A 6 -27.77 -5.04 -8.66
N LEU A 7 -27.90 -5.24 -7.35
CA LEU A 7 -27.22 -4.41 -6.36
C LEU A 7 -25.95 -5.12 -5.88
N LEU A 8 -24.85 -4.39 -5.77
CA LEU A 8 -23.54 -4.90 -5.36
C LEU A 8 -23.13 -4.25 -4.05
N SER A 9 -22.57 -5.03 -3.12
CA SER A 9 -22.01 -4.55 -1.86
C SER A 9 -20.54 -4.93 -1.72
N GLY A 10 -19.75 -4.01 -1.13
CA GLY A 10 -18.44 -4.35 -0.55
C GLY A 10 -18.61 -5.10 0.78
N SER A 11 -17.53 -5.20 1.57
CA SER A 11 -17.51 -5.97 2.82
C SER A 11 -18.62 -5.51 3.77
N ALA A 12 -19.41 -6.46 4.27
CA ALA A 12 -20.44 -6.16 5.26
C ALA A 12 -19.85 -6.04 6.66
N ASP A 13 -18.75 -6.76 6.94
CA ASP A 13 -18.06 -6.79 8.23
C ASP A 13 -19.02 -7.00 9.41
N GLY A 14 -20.04 -7.85 9.21
CA GLY A 14 -21.08 -8.16 10.20
C GLY A 14 -22.20 -7.13 10.37
N LYS A 15 -22.15 -5.98 9.69
CA LYS A 15 -23.13 -4.88 9.82
C LYS A 15 -24.38 -5.12 8.96
N ILE A 16 -25.00 -6.29 9.09
CA ILE A 16 -26.07 -6.78 8.21
C ILE A 16 -27.32 -5.92 8.28
N SER A 17 -27.72 -5.48 9.48
CA SER A 17 -28.90 -4.63 9.65
C SER A 17 -28.70 -3.27 8.97
N ALA A 18 -27.49 -2.71 9.04
CA ALA A 18 -27.15 -1.46 8.36
C ALA A 18 -27.14 -1.61 6.83
N LEU A 19 -26.58 -2.72 6.34
CA LEU A 19 -26.60 -3.07 4.91
C LEU A 19 -28.04 -3.19 4.41
N PHE A 20 -28.87 -4.03 5.01
CA PHE A 20 -30.23 -4.27 4.57
C PHE A 20 -31.13 -3.05 4.69
N LYS A 21 -30.98 -2.23 5.74
CA LYS A 21 -31.68 -0.93 5.82
C LYS A 21 -31.36 -0.03 4.62
N ARG A 22 -30.09 0.02 4.20
CA ARG A 22 -29.67 0.81 3.04
C ARG A 22 -30.17 0.20 1.73
N VAL A 23 -30.15 -1.14 1.62
CA VAL A 23 -30.68 -1.88 0.47
C VAL A 23 -32.17 -1.61 0.29
N SER A 24 -32.99 -1.69 1.36
CA SER A 24 -34.42 -1.37 1.31
C SER A 24 -34.68 0.06 0.81
N ALA A 25 -33.90 1.03 1.29
CA ALA A 25 -34.02 2.42 0.86
C ALA A 25 -33.67 2.61 -0.62
N VAL A 26 -32.60 1.97 -1.10
CA VAL A 26 -32.18 2.02 -2.51
C VAL A 26 -33.18 1.29 -3.40
N ASN A 27 -33.68 0.12 -2.98
CA ASN A 27 -34.67 -0.65 -3.71
C ASN A 27 -35.99 0.10 -3.86
N LYS A 28 -36.45 0.77 -2.79
CA LYS A 28 -37.65 1.61 -2.83
C LYS A 28 -37.51 2.80 -3.79
N SER A 29 -36.32 3.39 -3.90
CA SER A 29 -36.08 4.60 -4.69
C SER A 29 -35.68 4.33 -6.15
N ASN A 30 -34.98 3.25 -6.42
CA ASN A 30 -34.35 2.97 -7.73
C ASN A 30 -34.68 1.56 -8.28
N GLY A 31 -35.39 0.75 -7.50
CA GLY A 31 -35.74 -0.62 -7.85
C GLY A 31 -36.92 -0.75 -8.82
N PRO A 32 -37.62 -1.90 -8.82
CA PRO A 32 -37.23 -3.11 -8.07
C PRO A 32 -35.89 -3.67 -8.58
N PHE A 33 -35.02 -4.10 -7.66
CA PHE A 33 -33.83 -4.88 -7.96
C PHE A 33 -34.14 -6.38 -7.88
N ASP A 34 -33.47 -7.19 -8.68
CA ASP A 34 -33.67 -8.64 -8.73
C ASP A 34 -32.91 -9.36 -7.61
N MET A 35 -31.70 -8.89 -7.28
CA MET A 35 -30.83 -9.52 -6.28
C MET A 35 -29.76 -8.56 -5.73
N LEU A 36 -29.15 -8.95 -4.61
CA LEU A 36 -27.98 -8.36 -3.97
C LEU A 36 -26.79 -9.34 -4.02
N LEU A 37 -25.63 -8.89 -4.49
CA LEU A 37 -24.36 -9.63 -4.41
C LEU A 37 -23.42 -8.94 -3.42
N CYS A 38 -22.98 -9.67 -2.38
CA CYS A 38 -22.07 -9.17 -1.36
C CYS A 38 -20.66 -9.74 -1.58
N THR A 39 -19.67 -8.85 -1.61
CA THR A 39 -18.25 -9.15 -1.85
C THR A 39 -17.41 -8.75 -0.64
N GLY A 40 -16.16 -9.21 -0.56
CA GLY A 40 -15.33 -8.97 0.62
C GLY A 40 -15.75 -9.81 1.82
N ARG A 41 -15.35 -9.40 3.02
CA ARG A 41 -15.71 -10.09 4.27
C ARG A 41 -17.18 -9.83 4.62
N PHE A 42 -17.94 -10.89 4.87
CA PHE A 42 -19.37 -10.77 5.21
C PHE A 42 -19.61 -10.71 6.73
N PHE A 43 -18.84 -11.48 7.49
CA PHE A 43 -18.95 -11.60 8.94
C PHE A 43 -18.04 -10.62 9.70
N PRO A 44 -18.25 -10.38 11.00
CA PRO A 44 -17.34 -9.58 11.82
C PRO A 44 -15.92 -10.15 11.85
N GLU A 45 -14.92 -9.30 12.06
CA GLU A 45 -13.55 -9.74 12.33
C GLU A 45 -13.47 -10.53 13.64
N ALA A 46 -12.68 -11.61 13.65
CA ALA A 46 -12.41 -12.42 14.85
C ALA A 46 -11.29 -11.77 15.68
N GLY A 47 -11.54 -11.54 16.98
CA GLY A 47 -10.54 -11.01 17.90
C GLY A 47 -9.54 -12.06 18.39
N PRO A 48 -8.34 -11.67 18.88
CA PRO A 48 -7.28 -12.59 19.33
C PRO A 48 -7.59 -13.39 20.61
N SER A 49 -8.73 -13.14 21.26
CA SER A 49 -9.14 -13.78 22.51
C SER A 49 -10.65 -14.02 22.59
N GLU A 50 -11.36 -13.96 21.46
CA GLU A 50 -12.80 -14.21 21.45
C GLU A 50 -13.03 -15.72 21.50
N ASP A 51 -13.85 -16.15 22.45
CA ASP A 51 -14.32 -17.53 22.53
C ASP A 51 -15.21 -17.76 21.30
N ASP A 52 -14.84 -18.70 20.42
CA ASP A 52 -15.61 -19.11 19.23
C ASP A 52 -17.04 -19.60 19.58
N SER A 53 -17.39 -19.63 20.87
CA SER A 53 -18.73 -19.86 21.39
C SER A 53 -19.70 -18.68 21.21
N GLU A 54 -19.23 -17.45 20.91
CA GLU A 54 -20.11 -16.32 20.55
C GLU A 54 -20.72 -16.53 19.15
N LYS A 55 -21.86 -17.22 19.14
CA LYS A 55 -22.63 -17.57 17.94
C LYS A 55 -23.51 -16.41 17.42
N ASP A 56 -23.67 -15.36 18.21
CA ASP A 56 -24.62 -14.29 17.92
C ASP A 56 -24.07 -13.32 16.87
N THR A 57 -24.42 -13.59 15.62
CA THR A 57 -24.20 -12.68 14.49
C THR A 57 -25.53 -12.12 14.02
N GLU A 58 -25.56 -10.85 13.61
CA GLU A 58 -26.79 -10.18 13.16
C GLU A 58 -27.51 -10.95 12.04
N ILE A 59 -26.78 -11.75 11.25
CA ILE A 59 -27.35 -12.53 10.15
C ILE A 59 -28.33 -13.61 10.64
N LEU A 60 -28.16 -14.16 11.85
CA LEU A 60 -29.01 -15.24 12.36
C LEU A 60 -30.46 -14.79 12.56
N ASP A 61 -30.70 -13.52 12.88
CA ASP A 61 -32.04 -12.95 12.93
C ASP A 61 -32.75 -13.01 11.57
N TYR A 62 -31.98 -12.91 10.48
CA TYR A 62 -32.51 -12.98 9.13
C TYR A 62 -32.67 -14.43 8.64
N VAL A 63 -31.72 -15.31 9.01
CA VAL A 63 -31.79 -16.74 8.69
C VAL A 63 -32.96 -17.43 9.39
N SER A 64 -33.22 -17.07 10.65
CA SER A 64 -34.36 -17.58 11.43
C SER A 64 -35.72 -16.99 10.99
N GLY A 65 -35.73 -15.95 10.15
CA GLY A 65 -36.94 -15.24 9.74
C GLY A 65 -37.45 -14.24 10.77
N ALA A 66 -36.71 -13.97 11.86
CA ALA A 66 -37.06 -12.93 12.83
C ALA A 66 -37.00 -11.52 12.22
N LYS A 67 -36.17 -11.31 11.20
CA LYS A 67 -36.10 -10.10 10.38
C LYS A 67 -36.25 -10.42 8.90
N GLU A 68 -36.91 -9.52 8.17
CA GLU A 68 -37.14 -9.67 6.74
C GLU A 68 -35.89 -9.27 5.93
N VAL A 69 -35.57 -10.09 4.94
CA VAL A 69 -34.50 -9.83 3.98
C VAL A 69 -35.07 -9.06 2.79
N PRO A 70 -34.53 -7.87 2.45
CA PRO A 70 -35.20 -6.97 1.49
C PRO A 70 -35.07 -7.40 0.03
N LEU A 71 -34.10 -8.27 -0.30
CA LEU A 71 -33.81 -8.78 -1.64
C LEU A 71 -33.13 -10.16 -1.52
N PRO A 72 -33.33 -11.08 -2.49
CA PRO A 72 -32.49 -12.27 -2.61
C PRO A 72 -31.00 -11.88 -2.57
N THR A 73 -30.29 -12.35 -1.56
CA THR A 73 -28.93 -11.93 -1.21
C THR A 73 -27.98 -13.09 -1.38
N TYR A 74 -26.96 -12.94 -2.20
CA TYR A 74 -25.91 -13.93 -2.41
C TYR A 74 -24.58 -13.37 -1.95
N PHE A 75 -23.79 -14.14 -1.21
CA PHE A 75 -22.53 -13.66 -0.65
C PHE A 75 -21.37 -14.65 -0.76
N ILE A 76 -20.17 -14.07 -0.79
CA ILE A 76 -18.89 -14.67 -0.41
C ILE A 76 -18.37 -13.96 0.85
N GLY A 77 -17.22 -14.36 1.37
CA GLY A 77 -16.62 -13.82 2.59
C GLY A 77 -16.94 -14.66 3.82
N SER A 78 -16.81 -15.99 3.72
CA SER A 78 -17.30 -16.96 4.70
C SER A 78 -16.39 -17.14 5.92
N PHE A 79 -15.77 -16.06 6.38
CA PHE A 79 -14.75 -16.07 7.44
C PHE A 79 -14.97 -14.90 8.40
N GLY A 80 -14.48 -15.07 9.63
CA GLY A 80 -14.72 -14.14 10.74
C GLY A 80 -15.57 -14.77 11.85
N ARG A 81 -15.85 -14.00 12.91
CA ARG A 81 -16.57 -14.48 14.09
C ARG A 81 -17.97 -14.96 13.72
N GLY A 82 -18.31 -16.17 14.16
CA GLY A 82 -19.64 -16.79 13.96
C GLY A 82 -19.96 -17.25 12.54
N ALA A 83 -19.00 -17.17 11.60
CA ALA A 83 -19.21 -17.54 10.21
C ALA A 83 -19.58 -19.03 10.04
N ALA A 84 -18.85 -19.94 10.68
CA ALA A 84 -19.08 -21.38 10.59
C ALA A 84 -20.50 -21.77 11.02
N HIS A 85 -20.94 -21.29 12.19
CA HIS A 85 -22.28 -21.54 12.72
C HIS A 85 -23.39 -20.97 11.82
N ALA A 86 -23.20 -19.75 11.28
CA ALA A 86 -24.16 -19.14 10.38
C ALA A 86 -24.27 -19.89 9.04
N ILE A 87 -23.15 -20.38 8.50
CA ILE A 87 -23.14 -21.19 7.26
C ILE A 87 -23.84 -22.53 7.48
N GLU A 88 -23.58 -23.19 8.61
CA GLU A 88 -24.27 -24.43 8.98
C GLU A 88 -25.79 -24.20 9.10
N SER A 89 -26.19 -23.10 9.75
CA SER A 89 -27.60 -22.70 9.87
C SER A 89 -28.24 -22.42 8.51
N LEU A 90 -27.52 -21.77 7.59
CA LEU A 90 -27.97 -21.52 6.21
C LEU A 90 -28.11 -22.82 5.41
N SER A 91 -27.27 -23.82 5.66
CA SER A 91 -27.30 -25.11 4.96
C SER A 91 -28.41 -26.05 5.44
N SER A 92 -28.83 -25.90 6.71
CA SER A 92 -29.85 -26.73 7.36
C SER A 92 -31.26 -26.12 7.32
N ALA A 93 -31.38 -24.85 6.95
CA ALA A 93 -32.67 -24.17 6.82
C ALA A 93 -33.48 -24.74 5.64
N ASP A 94 -34.55 -25.47 5.95
CA ASP A 94 -35.47 -26.13 5.00
C ASP A 94 -36.50 -25.14 4.37
N ILE A 95 -36.14 -23.85 4.30
CA ILE A 95 -37.04 -22.74 3.94
C ILE A 95 -36.34 -21.95 2.83
N SER A 96 -37.09 -21.36 1.91
CA SER A 96 -36.61 -20.49 0.82
C SER A 96 -35.80 -19.29 1.34
N ALA A 97 -34.58 -19.53 1.79
CA ALA A 97 -33.77 -18.55 2.49
C ALA A 97 -33.40 -17.46 1.50
N ALA A 98 -33.85 -16.24 1.75
CA ALA A 98 -33.51 -15.08 0.91
C ALA A 98 -32.02 -14.68 1.03
N VAL A 99 -31.20 -15.43 1.78
CA VAL A 99 -29.75 -15.26 1.90
C VAL A 99 -29.06 -16.57 1.53
N HIS A 100 -28.07 -16.51 0.64
CA HIS A 100 -27.39 -17.67 0.09
C HIS A 100 -25.87 -17.47 0.13
N TYR A 101 -25.16 -18.38 0.81
CA TYR A 101 -23.73 -18.52 0.63
C TYR A 101 -23.45 -19.24 -0.69
N LEU A 102 -22.61 -18.67 -1.55
CA LEU A 102 -22.32 -19.26 -2.87
C LEU A 102 -21.38 -20.47 -2.80
N GLY A 103 -20.63 -20.62 -1.72
CA GLY A 103 -19.58 -21.62 -1.57
C GLY A 103 -18.19 -21.05 -1.76
N ARG A 104 -17.19 -21.92 -1.72
CA ARG A 104 -15.77 -21.55 -1.76
C ARG A 104 -15.32 -21.01 -3.12
N SER A 105 -15.79 -21.61 -4.20
CA SER A 105 -15.48 -21.22 -5.57
C SER A 105 -16.47 -21.84 -6.56
N GLY A 106 -16.64 -21.22 -7.72
CA GLY A 106 -17.42 -21.81 -8.83
C GLY A 106 -18.13 -20.79 -9.71
N ILE A 107 -19.08 -21.28 -10.51
CA ILE A 107 -19.99 -20.49 -11.36
C ILE A 107 -21.43 -20.89 -11.04
N ARG A 108 -22.30 -19.91 -10.83
CA ARG A 108 -23.73 -20.09 -10.60
C ARG A 108 -24.53 -19.21 -11.56
N GLN A 109 -25.62 -19.75 -12.10
CA GLN A 109 -26.58 -18.97 -12.86
C GLN A 109 -27.58 -18.33 -11.90
N LEU A 110 -27.55 -17.00 -11.77
CA LEU A 110 -28.39 -16.23 -10.87
C LEU A 110 -29.27 -15.28 -11.68
N HIS A 111 -30.59 -15.48 -11.66
CA HIS A 111 -31.55 -14.67 -12.43
C HIS A 111 -31.21 -14.56 -13.94
N GLY A 112 -30.57 -15.59 -14.50
CA GLY A 112 -30.11 -15.64 -15.90
C GLY A 112 -28.68 -15.13 -16.14
N LEU A 113 -28.03 -14.53 -15.14
CA LEU A 113 -26.64 -14.10 -15.22
C LEU A 113 -25.68 -15.21 -14.79
N ASN A 114 -24.59 -15.40 -15.54
CA ASN A 114 -23.50 -16.29 -15.14
C ASN A 114 -22.59 -15.56 -14.13
N VAL A 115 -22.63 -15.97 -12.87
CA VAL A 115 -21.86 -15.36 -11.77
C VAL A 115 -20.76 -16.30 -11.31
N ALA A 116 -19.51 -15.94 -11.59
CA ALA A 116 -18.33 -16.59 -11.05
C ALA A 116 -17.99 -16.01 -9.67
N TYR A 117 -17.39 -16.80 -8.78
CA TYR A 117 -17.01 -16.36 -7.45
C TYR A 117 -15.79 -17.10 -6.90
N LEU A 118 -15.01 -16.38 -6.09
CA LEU A 118 -13.93 -16.92 -5.26
C LEU A 118 -14.04 -16.32 -3.86
N ASP A 119 -14.26 -17.20 -2.88
CA ASP A 119 -14.32 -16.86 -1.46
C ASP A 119 -12.92 -16.88 -0.83
N GLY A 120 -12.71 -16.06 0.20
CA GLY A 120 -11.43 -15.98 0.93
C GLY A 120 -10.33 -15.11 0.28
N THR A 121 -9.25 -14.91 1.02
CA THR A 121 -8.08 -14.09 0.66
C THR A 121 -6.82 -14.91 0.41
N HIS A 122 -5.82 -14.37 -0.26
CA HIS A 122 -4.57 -15.10 -0.51
C HIS A 122 -3.57 -14.95 0.65
N ASN A 123 -3.00 -16.07 1.12
CA ASN A 123 -1.88 -16.09 2.06
C ASN A 123 -0.87 -17.18 1.68
N ALA A 124 0.31 -16.78 1.19
CA ALA A 124 1.35 -17.70 0.73
C ALA A 124 2.07 -18.48 1.86
N GLN A 125 1.85 -18.12 3.13
CA GLN A 125 2.53 -18.72 4.30
C GLN A 125 1.58 -19.43 5.29
N ALA A 126 0.26 -19.39 5.10
CA ALA A 126 -0.68 -20.03 6.02
C ALA A 126 -0.83 -21.53 5.73
N PHE A 127 -0.33 -22.37 6.63
CA PHE A 127 -0.91 -23.69 6.86
C PHE A 127 -2.22 -23.49 7.63
N GLN A 128 -3.36 -23.62 6.96
CA GLN A 128 -4.72 -23.71 7.55
C GLN A 128 -5.20 -22.45 8.30
N ASP A 129 -5.64 -21.43 7.55
CA ASP A 129 -6.50 -20.34 8.07
C ASP A 129 -7.80 -20.36 7.25
N ASP A 130 -8.96 -20.37 7.93
CA ASP A 130 -10.30 -20.49 7.33
C ASP A 130 -10.63 -19.31 6.39
N CYS A 131 -9.96 -18.17 6.55
CA CYS A 131 -10.14 -17.02 5.67
C CYS A 131 -9.47 -17.13 4.31
N CYS A 132 -8.56 -18.10 4.11
CA CYS A 132 -7.74 -18.17 2.89
C CYS A 132 -8.33 -19.13 1.85
N HIS A 133 -8.30 -18.77 0.55
CA HIS A 133 -8.63 -19.75 -0.51
C HIS A 133 -7.48 -20.73 -0.72
N ALA A 134 -7.81 -22.01 -0.85
CA ALA A 134 -6.83 -23.06 -1.11
C ALA A 134 -6.56 -23.20 -2.62
N GLN A 135 -5.44 -23.83 -2.98
CA GLN A 135 -5.16 -24.14 -4.39
C GLN A 135 -6.21 -25.05 -5.03
N GLY A 136 -6.91 -25.86 -4.23
CA GLY A 136 -8.07 -26.64 -4.68
C GLY A 136 -9.24 -25.78 -5.12
N ASP A 137 -9.53 -24.69 -4.41
CA ASP A 137 -10.60 -23.74 -4.75
C ASP A 137 -10.31 -23.05 -6.09
N VAL A 138 -9.06 -22.62 -6.30
CA VAL A 138 -8.60 -22.00 -7.55
C VAL A 138 -8.78 -22.96 -8.73
N ARG A 139 -8.29 -24.22 -8.59
CA ARG A 139 -8.43 -25.24 -9.64
C ARG A 139 -9.88 -25.60 -9.92
N ALA A 140 -10.73 -25.64 -8.90
CA ALA A 140 -12.15 -25.92 -9.07
C ALA A 140 -12.83 -24.82 -9.90
N LEU A 141 -12.50 -23.55 -9.66
CA LEU A 141 -12.99 -22.44 -10.49
C LEU A 141 -12.46 -22.52 -11.92
N GLU A 142 -11.17 -22.77 -12.13
CA GLU A 142 -10.59 -22.93 -13.46
C GLU A 142 -11.32 -24.03 -14.27
N GLN A 143 -11.55 -25.19 -13.64
CA GLN A 143 -12.30 -26.29 -14.25
C GLN A 143 -13.77 -25.95 -14.51
N ALA A 144 -14.39 -25.16 -13.64
CA ALA A 144 -15.76 -24.71 -13.83
C ALA A 144 -15.86 -23.76 -15.03
N VAL A 145 -14.90 -22.85 -15.20
CA VAL A 145 -14.80 -21.95 -16.36
C VAL A 145 -14.59 -22.75 -17.64
N ASP A 146 -13.70 -23.73 -17.64
CA ASP A 146 -13.42 -24.57 -18.82
C ASP A 146 -14.64 -25.37 -19.29
N LYS A 147 -15.57 -25.68 -18.38
CA LYS A 147 -16.81 -26.42 -18.67
C LYS A 147 -18.01 -25.51 -18.90
N ALA A 148 -17.92 -24.22 -18.56
CA ALA A 148 -19.04 -23.31 -18.67
C ALA A 148 -19.31 -22.96 -20.14
N GLU A 149 -20.59 -22.97 -20.51
CA GLU A 149 -21.04 -22.47 -21.80
C GLU A 149 -21.42 -21.00 -21.69
N GLY A 150 -20.87 -20.16 -22.57
CA GLY A 150 -21.12 -18.73 -22.63
C GLY A 150 -20.22 -17.88 -21.73
N ASP A 151 -20.35 -16.56 -21.87
CA ASP A 151 -19.54 -15.60 -21.12
C ASP A 151 -19.98 -15.49 -19.65
N VAL A 152 -19.03 -15.13 -18.79
CA VAL A 152 -19.29 -14.79 -17.39
C VAL A 152 -19.74 -13.33 -17.30
N ASP A 153 -20.94 -13.10 -16.78
CA ASP A 153 -21.49 -11.75 -16.61
C ASP A 153 -20.81 -11.00 -15.46
N ILE A 154 -20.66 -11.65 -14.30
CA ILE A 154 -20.09 -11.05 -13.10
C ILE A 154 -19.11 -12.03 -12.45
N PHE A 155 -17.92 -11.56 -12.09
CA PHE A 155 -17.00 -12.26 -11.20
C PHE A 155 -16.90 -11.49 -9.88
N ILE A 156 -17.08 -12.16 -8.75
CA ILE A 156 -16.96 -11.55 -7.42
C ILE A 156 -15.83 -12.18 -6.60
N THR A 157 -15.04 -11.34 -5.92
CA THR A 157 -13.90 -11.79 -5.08
C THR A 157 -13.81 -11.02 -3.77
N CYS A 158 -13.18 -11.63 -2.75
CA CYS A 158 -13.00 -10.99 -1.44
C CYS A 158 -11.87 -9.94 -1.43
N GLU A 159 -10.89 -10.09 -2.33
CA GLU A 159 -9.75 -9.21 -2.48
C GLU A 159 -9.60 -8.75 -3.94
N TRP A 160 -8.79 -7.70 -4.13
CA TRP A 160 -8.56 -7.12 -5.44
C TRP A 160 -7.47 -7.89 -6.19
N PRO A 161 -7.55 -8.00 -7.53
CA PRO A 161 -6.46 -8.53 -8.35
C PRO A 161 -5.22 -7.64 -8.28
N ALA A 162 -4.04 -8.26 -8.32
CA ALA A 162 -2.76 -7.57 -8.50
C ALA A 162 -2.79 -6.74 -9.79
N ASP A 163 -2.10 -5.60 -9.79
CA ASP A 163 -1.93 -4.73 -10.96
C ASP A 163 -3.22 -4.19 -11.59
N VAL A 164 -4.36 -4.23 -10.90
CA VAL A 164 -5.64 -3.75 -11.48
C VAL A 164 -5.62 -2.28 -11.91
N THR A 165 -4.74 -1.47 -11.33
CA THR A 165 -4.51 -0.06 -11.72
C THR A 165 -3.47 0.11 -12.83
N ALA A 166 -2.88 -0.96 -13.34
CA ALA A 166 -1.99 -0.89 -14.50
C ALA A 166 -2.75 -0.48 -15.76
N ALA A 167 -2.00 0.05 -16.73
CA ALA A 167 -2.50 0.49 -18.04
C ALA A 167 -3.52 1.64 -18.01
N VAL A 168 -3.78 2.27 -16.86
CA VAL A 168 -4.58 3.51 -16.77
C VAL A 168 -3.66 4.73 -16.63
N PRO A 169 -4.09 5.94 -17.03
CA PRO A 169 -3.29 7.15 -16.88
C PRO A 169 -2.85 7.40 -15.42
N PRO A 170 -1.63 7.91 -15.18
CA PRO A 170 -1.20 8.29 -13.84
C PRO A 170 -2.19 9.26 -13.18
N GLY A 171 -2.57 8.98 -11.92
CA GLY A 171 -3.51 9.80 -11.17
C GLY A 171 -5.00 9.53 -11.46
N SER A 172 -5.35 8.61 -12.37
CA SER A 172 -6.77 8.26 -12.64
C SER A 172 -7.33 7.19 -11.68
N ALA A 173 -6.48 6.54 -10.90
CA ALA A 173 -6.87 5.59 -9.87
C ALA A 173 -6.72 6.26 -8.49
N PRO A 174 -7.63 6.01 -7.52
CA PRO A 174 -7.42 6.41 -6.13
C PRO A 174 -6.07 5.91 -5.62
N ALA A 175 -5.37 6.68 -4.79
CA ALA A 175 -4.05 6.29 -4.27
C ALA A 175 -4.09 4.88 -3.63
N ASP A 176 -5.14 4.61 -2.86
CA ASP A 176 -5.35 3.33 -2.18
C ASP A 176 -5.73 2.16 -3.11
N ALA A 177 -6.18 2.44 -4.34
CA ALA A 177 -6.53 1.42 -5.35
C ALA A 177 -5.28 0.71 -5.91
N GLY A 178 -4.11 1.36 -5.87
CA GLY A 178 -2.83 0.81 -6.34
C GLY A 178 -2.07 -0.03 -5.32
N SER A 179 -2.61 -0.20 -4.11
CA SER A 179 -2.04 -1.08 -3.09
C SER A 179 -2.14 -2.56 -3.49
N THR A 180 -1.18 -3.39 -3.06
CA THR A 180 -1.04 -4.84 -3.32
C THR A 180 -2.37 -5.58 -3.54
N GLY A 181 -2.49 -6.24 -4.69
CA GLY A 181 -3.59 -7.16 -5.00
C GLY A 181 -3.10 -8.60 -5.11
N SER A 182 -4.03 -9.53 -5.28
CA SER A 182 -3.75 -10.96 -5.37
C SER A 182 -3.41 -11.37 -6.80
N GLU A 183 -2.22 -11.94 -6.99
CA GLU A 183 -1.80 -12.52 -8.28
C GLU A 183 -2.71 -13.68 -8.69
N VAL A 184 -3.23 -14.44 -7.72
CA VAL A 184 -4.20 -15.52 -7.95
C VAL A 184 -5.48 -14.95 -8.55
N VAL A 185 -6.01 -13.88 -7.96
CA VAL A 185 -7.23 -13.21 -8.48
C VAL A 185 -6.98 -12.55 -9.83
N ALA A 186 -5.79 -11.98 -10.07
CA ALA A 186 -5.41 -11.44 -11.38
C ALA A 186 -5.35 -12.54 -12.46
N SER A 187 -4.71 -13.67 -12.17
CA SER A 187 -4.67 -14.84 -13.05
C SER A 187 -6.08 -15.36 -13.36
N LEU A 188 -6.91 -15.55 -12.34
CA LEU A 188 -8.30 -15.98 -12.52
C LEU A 188 -9.11 -14.98 -13.33
N ALA A 189 -8.91 -13.67 -13.16
CA ALA A 189 -9.61 -12.67 -13.97
C ALA A 189 -9.26 -12.77 -15.47
N THR A 190 -8.02 -13.13 -15.83
CA THR A 190 -7.64 -13.40 -17.24
C THR A 190 -8.26 -14.68 -17.79
N LYS A 191 -8.46 -15.69 -16.94
CA LYS A 191 -9.07 -16.98 -17.31
C LYS A 191 -10.59 -16.86 -17.44
N VAL A 192 -11.23 -16.24 -16.46
CA VAL A 192 -12.69 -16.05 -16.35
C VAL A 192 -13.20 -15.06 -17.40
N ARG A 193 -12.41 -14.01 -17.73
CA ARG A 193 -12.79 -12.94 -18.67
C ARG A 193 -14.21 -12.40 -18.40
N PRO A 194 -14.52 -11.93 -17.19
CA PRO A 194 -15.89 -11.53 -16.87
C PRO A 194 -16.26 -10.20 -17.54
N ARG A 195 -17.54 -9.94 -17.76
CA ARG A 195 -17.99 -8.60 -18.20
C ARG A 195 -17.84 -7.56 -17.08
N TYR A 196 -18.03 -7.98 -15.84
CA TYR A 196 -17.82 -7.19 -14.63
C TYR A 196 -17.02 -7.96 -13.59
N HIS A 197 -16.01 -7.34 -12.99
CA HIS A 197 -15.30 -7.90 -11.83
C HIS A 197 -15.51 -6.98 -10.63
N VAL A 198 -16.10 -7.50 -9.56
CA VAL A 198 -16.49 -6.73 -8.37
C VAL A 198 -15.76 -7.27 -7.14
N CYS A 199 -15.14 -6.38 -6.35
CA CYS A 199 -14.33 -6.76 -5.21
C CYS A 199 -14.63 -5.93 -3.96
N GLY A 200 -14.51 -6.56 -2.79
CA GLY A 200 -14.46 -5.89 -1.48
C GLY A 200 -13.02 -5.82 -0.93
N GLY A 201 -12.89 -5.63 0.38
CA GLY A 201 -11.63 -5.88 1.11
C GLY A 201 -10.61 -4.75 1.23
N LYS A 202 -10.66 -3.69 0.40
CA LYS A 202 -9.74 -2.53 0.50
C LYS A 202 -10.35 -1.28 1.15
N ASP A 203 -11.63 -1.31 1.48
CA ASP A 203 -12.40 -0.16 1.98
C ASP A 203 -12.39 1.10 1.07
N VAL A 204 -12.15 0.89 -0.22
CA VAL A 204 -12.01 1.96 -1.23
C VAL A 204 -13.00 1.74 -2.35
N PHE A 205 -13.62 2.82 -2.84
CA PHE A 205 -14.39 2.77 -4.07
C PHE A 205 -13.50 3.08 -5.28
N TYR A 206 -13.46 2.18 -6.25
CA TYR A 206 -12.79 2.42 -7.52
C TYR A 206 -13.56 1.81 -8.68
N ALA A 207 -14.01 2.65 -9.62
CA ALA A 207 -14.52 2.21 -10.90
C ALA A 207 -13.44 2.43 -11.95
N ARG A 208 -12.74 1.35 -12.31
CA ARG A 208 -11.65 1.38 -13.30
C ARG A 208 -12.24 1.64 -14.69
N PRO A 209 -11.55 2.39 -15.58
CA PRO A 209 -11.82 2.31 -17.02
C PRO A 209 -11.85 0.85 -17.50
N PRO A 210 -12.67 0.49 -18.51
CA PRO A 210 -12.74 -0.89 -18.98
C PRO A 210 -11.38 -1.38 -19.49
N TYR A 211 -11.10 -2.68 -19.37
CA TYR A 211 -9.97 -3.29 -20.08
C TYR A 211 -10.42 -4.37 -21.05
N LEU A 212 -9.68 -4.51 -22.14
CA LEU A 212 -9.93 -5.52 -23.16
C LEU A 212 -9.38 -6.89 -22.73
N ASN A 213 -10.22 -7.92 -22.70
CA ASN A 213 -9.79 -9.30 -22.50
C ASN A 213 -9.20 -9.87 -23.80
N LYS A 214 -8.13 -10.67 -23.72
CA LYS A 214 -7.59 -11.40 -24.86
C LYS A 214 -8.65 -12.28 -25.51
N ASP A 215 -8.65 -12.38 -26.83
CA ASP A 215 -9.53 -13.31 -27.54
C ASP A 215 -9.01 -14.75 -27.36
N LEU A 216 -9.83 -15.61 -26.76
CA LEU A 216 -9.55 -17.04 -26.59
C LEU A 216 -10.33 -17.92 -27.59
N GLY A 217 -10.80 -17.33 -28.70
CA GLY A 217 -11.60 -18.01 -29.74
C GLY A 217 -13.11 -17.78 -29.63
N ALA A 218 -13.54 -17.00 -28.64
CA ALA A 218 -14.95 -16.64 -28.40
C ALA A 218 -15.26 -15.15 -28.72
N GLY A 219 -14.26 -14.40 -29.21
CA GLY A 219 -14.36 -12.96 -29.43
C GLY A 219 -13.79 -12.15 -28.25
N ALA A 220 -13.26 -10.97 -28.56
CA ALA A 220 -12.72 -10.04 -27.55
C ALA A 220 -13.82 -9.12 -27.01
N HIS A 221 -14.04 -9.15 -25.70
CA HIS A 221 -14.92 -8.24 -24.96
C HIS A 221 -14.17 -7.55 -23.82
N VAL A 222 -14.81 -6.57 -23.19
CA VAL A 222 -14.21 -5.78 -22.12
C VAL A 222 -14.69 -6.19 -20.74
N THR A 223 -13.81 -6.12 -19.75
CA THR A 223 -14.15 -6.21 -18.32
C THR A 223 -14.27 -4.82 -17.72
N ARG A 224 -15.28 -4.60 -16.88
CA ARG A 224 -15.43 -3.42 -16.02
C ARG A 224 -15.14 -3.80 -14.58
N PHE A 225 -14.06 -3.25 -14.01
CA PHE A 225 -13.68 -3.51 -12.63
C PHE A 225 -14.32 -2.49 -11.66
N ILE A 226 -14.86 -2.98 -10.55
CA ILE A 226 -15.48 -2.18 -9.49
C ILE A 226 -14.98 -2.67 -8.12
N GLY A 227 -14.15 -1.86 -7.47
CA GLY A 227 -13.84 -1.99 -6.06
C GLY A 227 -14.85 -1.24 -5.20
N LEU A 228 -15.34 -1.86 -4.12
CA LEU A 228 -16.33 -1.29 -3.21
C LEU A 228 -15.77 -1.15 -1.79
N GLY A 229 -16.12 -0.04 -1.13
CA GLY A 229 -15.82 0.17 0.28
C GLY A 229 -16.68 -0.69 1.21
N SER A 230 -16.27 -0.83 2.48
CA SER A 230 -17.02 -1.57 3.50
C SER A 230 -18.30 -0.84 3.90
N VAL A 231 -19.29 -1.60 4.39
CA VAL A 231 -20.52 -1.03 4.93
C VAL A 231 -20.21 -0.16 6.15
N GLY A 232 -20.64 1.10 6.10
CA GLY A 232 -20.45 2.04 7.20
C GLY A 232 -18.99 2.43 7.43
N ASN A 233 -18.17 2.43 6.37
CA ASN A 233 -16.78 2.86 6.46
C ASN A 233 -16.63 4.34 6.83
N ALA A 234 -15.51 4.67 7.50
CA ALA A 234 -15.24 6.01 8.03
C ALA A 234 -15.04 7.06 6.93
N ALA A 235 -14.42 6.65 5.82
CA ALA A 235 -14.16 7.49 4.65
C ALA A 235 -15.44 7.81 3.84
N LYS A 236 -16.59 7.22 4.18
CA LYS A 236 -17.86 7.29 3.43
C LYS A 236 -17.71 6.89 1.95
N ALA A 237 -16.71 6.07 1.63
CA ALA A 237 -16.51 5.47 0.32
C ALA A 237 -17.76 4.69 -0.10
N LYS A 238 -18.05 4.67 -1.40
CA LYS A 238 -19.25 4.03 -1.94
C LYS A 238 -19.19 2.52 -1.71
N SER A 239 -20.03 2.04 -0.79
CA SER A 239 -20.14 0.62 -0.42
C SER A 239 -21.23 -0.14 -1.18
N LEU A 240 -22.13 0.56 -1.90
CA LEU A 240 -23.19 -0.02 -2.72
C LEU A 240 -23.15 0.51 -4.15
N HIS A 241 -23.30 -0.37 -5.13
CA HIS A 241 -23.34 -0.02 -6.55
C HIS A 241 -24.45 -0.78 -7.27
N ALA A 242 -25.21 -0.07 -8.12
CA ALA A 242 -26.32 -0.64 -8.87
C ALA A 242 -25.92 -0.86 -10.33
N LEU A 243 -26.24 -2.02 -10.90
CA LEU A 243 -26.07 -2.34 -12.31
C LEU A 243 -27.41 -2.81 -12.91
N ALA A 244 -27.60 -2.54 -14.21
CA ALA A 244 -28.67 -3.14 -15.00
C ALA A 244 -28.04 -3.88 -16.18
N LEU A 245 -28.11 -5.21 -16.17
CA LEU A 245 -27.39 -6.08 -17.09
C LEU A 245 -28.35 -6.90 -17.93
N VAL A 246 -28.22 -6.84 -19.25
CA VAL A 246 -28.76 -7.90 -20.11
C VAL A 246 -27.80 -9.08 -20.00
N PRO A 247 -28.26 -10.32 -19.72
CA PRO A 247 -27.39 -11.48 -19.67
C PRO A 247 -26.59 -11.69 -20.95
N ALA A 248 -25.33 -12.09 -20.82
CA ALA A 248 -24.44 -12.23 -21.97
C ALA A 248 -24.98 -13.22 -23.01
N ALA A 249 -25.58 -14.32 -22.55
CA ALA A 249 -26.23 -15.32 -23.40
C ALA A 249 -27.39 -14.75 -24.24
N GLU A 250 -27.96 -13.61 -23.85
CA GLU A 250 -29.04 -12.93 -24.56
C GLU A 250 -28.56 -11.74 -25.40
N MET A 251 -27.27 -11.41 -25.38
CA MET A 251 -26.72 -10.28 -26.12
C MET A 251 -26.23 -10.71 -27.50
N ASP A 252 -26.37 -9.81 -28.48
CA ASP A 252 -25.69 -10.01 -29.77
C ASP A 252 -24.18 -9.79 -29.63
N VAL A 253 -23.43 -10.41 -30.54
CA VAL A 253 -21.95 -10.37 -30.56
C VAL A 253 -21.45 -8.93 -30.73
N ALA A 254 -22.13 -8.09 -31.50
CA ALA A 254 -21.73 -6.70 -31.73
C ALA A 254 -21.77 -5.88 -30.44
N THR A 255 -22.77 -6.10 -29.59
CA THR A 255 -22.93 -5.44 -28.30
C THR A 255 -21.95 -6.00 -27.27
N LEU A 256 -21.72 -7.32 -27.25
CA LEU A 256 -20.75 -7.96 -26.34
C LEU A 256 -19.31 -7.51 -26.62
N THR A 257 -18.96 -7.38 -27.89
CA THR A 257 -17.60 -7.01 -28.33
C THR A 257 -17.40 -5.50 -28.43
N GLN A 258 -18.41 -4.69 -28.12
CA GLN A 258 -18.31 -3.24 -28.14
C GLN A 258 -17.20 -2.79 -27.17
N ARG A 259 -16.32 -1.93 -27.67
CA ARG A 259 -15.22 -1.33 -26.91
C ARG A 259 -15.58 0.12 -26.57
N PRO A 260 -15.96 0.42 -25.31
CA PRO A 260 -16.21 1.79 -24.89
C PRO A 260 -14.96 2.66 -25.04
N GLU A 261 -15.17 3.97 -25.14
CA GLU A 261 -14.08 4.94 -25.09
C GLU A 261 -13.29 4.82 -23.77
N GLY A 262 -11.97 5.01 -23.83
CA GLY A 262 -11.09 4.84 -22.67
C GLY A 262 -10.78 3.38 -22.30
N THR A 263 -11.17 2.40 -23.14
CA THR A 263 -10.78 1.00 -22.94
C THR A 263 -9.25 0.85 -22.98
N THR A 264 -8.68 0.26 -21.95
CA THR A 264 -7.24 0.00 -21.82
C THR A 264 -6.89 -1.44 -22.24
N PRO A 265 -5.60 -1.77 -22.42
CA PRO A 265 -5.15 -3.16 -22.39
C PRO A 265 -5.52 -3.87 -21.08
N CYS A 266 -5.57 -5.21 -21.12
CA CYS A 266 -5.74 -6.03 -19.91
C CYS A 266 -4.59 -5.75 -18.93
N PRO A 267 -4.88 -5.32 -17.68
CA PRO A 267 -3.83 -4.99 -16.71
C PRO A 267 -2.95 -6.19 -16.34
N TYR A 268 -3.47 -7.41 -16.46
CA TYR A 268 -2.82 -8.64 -15.98
C TYR A 268 -2.03 -9.39 -17.06
N GLU A 269 -2.16 -9.00 -18.33
CA GLU A 269 -1.48 -9.64 -19.47
C GLU A 269 -0.33 -8.81 -20.02
N LEU A 270 -0.12 -7.62 -19.45
CA LEU A 270 1.07 -6.84 -19.78
C LEU A 270 2.30 -7.68 -19.41
N PRO A 271 3.27 -7.84 -20.33
CA PRO A 271 4.50 -8.55 -19.99
C PRO A 271 5.06 -7.88 -18.75
N SER A 272 5.25 -8.67 -17.67
CA SER A 272 5.95 -8.15 -16.51
C SER A 272 7.25 -7.56 -17.04
N THR A 273 7.60 -6.36 -16.62
CA THR A 273 8.90 -5.76 -16.97
C THR A 273 10.06 -6.49 -16.26
N SER A 274 9.84 -7.75 -15.84
CA SER A 274 10.68 -8.65 -15.08
C SER A 274 10.60 -10.07 -15.67
N LYS A 275 11.17 -10.26 -16.86
CA LYS A 275 11.68 -11.56 -17.31
C LYS A 275 12.99 -11.35 -18.07
N ARG A 276 14.12 -11.74 -17.47
CA ARG A 276 15.36 -12.02 -18.22
C ARG A 276 15.56 -13.54 -18.29
N PRO A 277 16.01 -14.11 -19.42
CA PRO A 277 16.18 -15.56 -19.56
C PRO A 277 17.34 -16.09 -18.71
N LEU A 278 17.22 -17.34 -18.26
CA LEU A 278 18.30 -18.09 -17.61
C LEU A 278 19.43 -18.38 -18.63
N PRO A 279 20.72 -18.29 -18.25
CA PRO A 279 21.82 -18.70 -19.12
C PRO A 279 21.97 -20.23 -19.13
N GLY A 280 22.02 -20.81 -20.33
CA GLY A 280 22.52 -22.17 -20.59
C GLY A 280 21.46 -23.25 -20.84
N ALA A 281 20.93 -23.30 -22.07
CA ALA A 281 20.49 -24.56 -22.67
C ALA A 281 21.26 -24.70 -23.99
N ASP A 282 22.27 -25.57 -23.99
CA ASP A 282 23.05 -25.92 -25.18
C ASP A 282 22.16 -26.57 -26.24
N GLU A 283 22.43 -26.24 -27.50
CA GLU A 283 21.92 -26.92 -28.66
C GLU A 283 22.56 -28.31 -28.78
N ASP A 284 21.67 -29.31 -28.91
CA ASP A 284 21.72 -30.52 -29.75
C ASP A 284 23.06 -31.22 -30.01
N LEU A 285 23.11 -32.53 -29.69
CA LEU A 285 23.62 -33.61 -30.57
C LEU A 285 23.56 -34.99 -29.86
N GLY A 286 22.76 -35.91 -30.41
CA GLY A 286 23.17 -37.30 -30.68
C GLY A 286 23.14 -38.39 -29.59
N GLU A 287 22.06 -39.18 -29.59
CA GLU A 287 22.01 -40.66 -29.62
C GLU A 287 22.98 -41.51 -28.74
N GLN A 288 22.44 -42.29 -27.78
CA GLN A 288 22.54 -43.78 -27.66
C GLN A 288 22.35 -44.34 -26.22
N VAL A 289 21.34 -45.23 -26.08
CA VAL A 289 21.26 -46.48 -25.28
C VAL A 289 21.40 -46.48 -23.72
N ARG A 290 20.42 -47.17 -23.10
CA ARG A 290 20.09 -47.51 -21.67
C ARG A 290 21.18 -48.30 -20.87
N PRO A 291 20.97 -48.75 -19.59
CA PRO A 291 20.37 -48.17 -18.36
C PRO A 291 21.17 -48.43 -17.03
N LEU A 292 20.66 -47.87 -15.91
CA LEU A 292 20.76 -48.31 -14.49
C LEU A 292 22.12 -48.25 -13.76
N GLY A 293 22.19 -47.41 -12.71
CA GLY A 293 23.19 -47.52 -11.65
C GLY A 293 23.14 -46.36 -10.65
N LEU A 294 22.62 -46.63 -9.45
CA LEU A 294 22.68 -45.74 -8.27
C LEU A 294 24.12 -45.29 -7.98
N ALA A 295 24.36 -43.98 -7.90
CA ALA A 295 25.40 -43.38 -7.04
C ALA A 295 25.18 -41.86 -6.96
N HIS A 296 25.03 -41.31 -5.74
CA HIS A 296 25.14 -39.87 -5.48
C HIS A 296 26.61 -39.52 -5.17
N PRO A 297 27.22 -38.51 -5.83
CA PRO A 297 28.50 -37.94 -5.45
C PRO A 297 28.36 -36.71 -4.52
N PRO A 298 29.45 -36.30 -3.84
CA PRO A 298 29.41 -35.87 -2.43
C PRO A 298 29.39 -34.36 -2.19
N CYS A 299 28.74 -33.98 -1.09
CA CYS A 299 28.72 -32.63 -0.50
C CYS A 299 30.11 -32.24 0.05
N ALA A 300 30.58 -31.03 -0.26
CA ALA A 300 31.83 -30.50 0.25
C ALA A 300 31.58 -29.21 1.04
N ILE A 301 31.45 -29.26 2.37
CA ILE A 301 31.78 -28.14 3.27
C ILE A 301 32.34 -28.62 4.64
N ASN A 302 33.62 -28.27 4.86
CA ASN A 302 34.38 -27.97 6.10
C ASN A 302 34.77 -29.05 7.16
N ASP A 303 35.98 -28.85 7.72
CA ASP A 303 36.79 -29.74 8.57
C ASP A 303 36.26 -29.99 10.00
N THR A 304 35.09 -29.46 10.36
CA THR A 304 34.41 -29.74 11.63
C THR A 304 33.68 -31.09 11.64
N CYS A 305 33.40 -31.69 10.49
CA CYS A 305 32.65 -32.95 10.36
C CYS A 305 33.49 -34.22 10.65
N LYS A 306 34.81 -34.10 10.85
CA LYS A 306 35.69 -35.27 11.06
C LYS A 306 35.74 -35.78 12.50
N ALA A 307 35.16 -35.07 13.47
CA ALA A 307 35.36 -35.36 14.90
C ALA A 307 34.20 -36.09 15.60
N THR A 308 32.99 -36.17 15.03
CA THR A 308 31.79 -36.63 15.76
C THR A 308 31.11 -37.88 15.20
N GLY A 309 31.56 -38.43 14.07
CA GLY A 309 31.09 -39.72 13.58
C GLY A 309 29.60 -39.79 13.19
N GLU A 310 28.98 -38.65 12.85
CA GLU A 310 27.58 -38.59 12.44
C GLU A 310 27.41 -38.67 10.91
N THR A 311 26.29 -39.25 10.46
CA THR A 311 25.98 -39.48 9.04
C THR A 311 25.60 -38.18 8.31
N LEU A 312 25.73 -38.16 6.98
CA LEU A 312 25.49 -36.98 6.12
C LEU A 312 24.06 -36.42 6.28
N GLU A 313 23.07 -37.28 6.49
CA GLU A 313 21.67 -36.90 6.75
C GLU A 313 21.50 -36.14 8.08
N ALA A 314 22.30 -36.48 9.10
CA ALA A 314 22.32 -35.78 10.39
C ALA A 314 23.14 -34.48 10.37
N CYS A 315 23.99 -34.28 9.36
CA CYS A 315 24.71 -33.02 9.12
C CYS A 315 23.83 -32.02 8.35
N HIS A 316 23.11 -32.47 7.32
CA HIS A 316 22.16 -31.64 6.58
C HIS A 316 20.96 -31.21 7.44
N ALA A 317 20.51 -32.06 8.38
CA ALA A 317 19.49 -31.69 9.36
C ALA A 317 19.96 -30.64 10.38
N ARG A 318 21.26 -30.33 10.44
CA ARG A 318 21.87 -29.39 11.42
C ARG A 318 22.45 -28.14 10.78
N SER A 319 23.00 -28.21 9.56
CA SER A 319 23.55 -27.04 8.85
C SER A 319 22.49 -26.20 8.12
N SER A 320 21.22 -26.63 8.07
CA SER A 320 20.08 -25.77 7.73
C SER A 320 19.59 -24.92 8.92
N SER A 321 20.42 -24.80 9.97
CA SER A 321 20.24 -23.83 11.04
C SER A 321 21.29 -22.72 10.92
N ASN A 322 20.80 -21.49 10.74
CA ASN A 322 21.48 -20.21 10.92
C ASN A 322 22.34 -19.63 9.78
N THR A 323 21.72 -19.39 8.63
CA THR A 323 21.70 -18.01 8.10
C THR A 323 20.26 -17.63 7.77
N THR A 324 19.88 -16.44 8.17
CA THR A 324 18.50 -15.97 8.05
C THR A 324 18.20 -15.50 6.63
N PRO A 325 16.94 -15.60 6.16
CA PRO A 325 16.57 -15.20 4.79
C PRO A 325 16.92 -13.75 4.42
N TRP A 326 17.10 -12.87 5.41
CA TRP A 326 17.47 -11.47 5.20
C TRP A 326 18.98 -11.28 4.98
N GLU A 327 19.85 -12.13 5.55
CA GLU A 327 21.31 -12.09 5.30
C GLU A 327 21.60 -12.48 3.84
N GLN A 328 20.86 -13.46 3.30
CA GLN A 328 20.97 -13.87 1.89
C GLN A 328 20.31 -12.90 0.90
N ALA A 329 19.38 -12.06 1.36
CA ALA A 329 18.75 -11.01 0.56
C ALA A 329 19.60 -9.72 0.58
N ALA A 330 20.23 -9.40 1.72
CA ALA A 330 21.16 -8.30 1.87
C ALA A 330 22.44 -8.52 1.05
N GLU A 331 22.99 -9.74 1.03
CA GLU A 331 24.13 -10.10 0.16
C GLU A 331 23.81 -9.94 -1.34
N ARG A 332 22.58 -10.31 -1.75
CA ARG A 332 22.13 -10.14 -3.15
C ARG A 332 21.82 -8.69 -3.51
N ALA A 333 21.44 -7.86 -2.55
CA ALA A 333 21.27 -6.42 -2.75
C ALA A 333 22.63 -5.70 -2.84
N CYS A 334 23.62 -6.01 -1.98
CA CYS A 334 24.99 -5.50 -2.09
C CYS A 334 25.62 -5.76 -3.46
N GLN A 335 25.27 -6.88 -4.11
CA GLN A 335 25.79 -7.25 -5.44
C GLN A 335 25.19 -6.42 -6.60
N LEU A 336 24.15 -5.61 -6.34
CA LEU A 336 23.58 -4.67 -7.32
C LEU A 336 24.15 -3.25 -7.17
N HIS A 337 25.02 -3.01 -6.19
CA HIS A 337 25.78 -1.75 -6.06
C HIS A 337 26.76 -1.61 -7.24
N GLY A 338 26.70 -0.48 -7.94
CA GLY A 338 27.45 -0.20 -9.16
C GLY A 338 26.79 -0.71 -10.46
N SER A 339 25.56 -1.24 -10.40
CA SER A 339 24.88 -1.79 -11.60
C SER A 339 23.93 -0.78 -12.25
N GLU A 340 23.94 -0.66 -13.57
CA GLU A 340 23.03 0.26 -14.25
C GLU A 340 21.62 -0.29 -14.40
N PHE A 341 20.65 0.49 -13.94
CA PHE A 341 19.24 0.26 -14.22
C PHE A 341 18.66 1.47 -14.94
N MET A 342 18.16 1.25 -16.16
CA MET A 342 17.60 2.28 -17.03
C MET A 342 18.58 3.45 -17.32
N GLY A 343 19.87 3.15 -17.49
CA GLY A 343 20.90 4.13 -17.88
C GLY A 343 21.37 5.06 -16.76
N ARG A 344 21.17 4.68 -15.49
CA ARG A 344 21.79 5.28 -14.30
C ARG A 344 22.25 4.19 -13.35
N GLU A 345 23.40 4.39 -12.72
CA GLU A 345 24.05 3.44 -11.84
C GLU A 345 23.34 3.38 -10.47
N LEU A 346 22.97 2.17 -10.04
CA LEU A 346 22.41 1.87 -8.73
C LEU A 346 23.53 1.82 -7.70
N THR A 347 23.32 2.42 -6.55
CA THR A 347 24.19 2.33 -5.38
C THR A 347 23.36 1.66 -4.29
N ILE A 348 23.85 0.63 -3.59
CA ILE A 348 23.10 -0.07 -2.52
C ILE A 348 23.96 -0.11 -1.25
N ASP A 349 23.48 0.43 -0.14
CA ASP A 349 24.09 0.27 1.19
C ASP A 349 23.28 -0.65 2.11
N VAL A 350 23.97 -1.66 2.65
CA VAL A 350 23.39 -2.61 3.58
C VAL A 350 23.63 -2.13 5.00
N SER A 351 22.52 -1.89 5.69
CA SER A 351 22.51 -1.62 7.13
C SER A 351 22.93 -2.84 7.93
N THR A 352 23.94 -2.67 8.77
CA THR A 352 24.52 -3.74 9.60
C THR A 352 23.86 -3.88 10.97
N SER A 353 22.73 -3.22 11.22
CA SER A 353 22.00 -3.33 12.49
C SER A 353 20.55 -3.79 12.29
N GLY A 354 20.27 -5.05 12.62
CA GLY A 354 18.93 -5.61 12.62
C GLY A 354 17.97 -4.87 13.55
N ALA A 355 17.06 -4.09 12.97
CA ALA A 355 15.80 -3.69 13.56
C ALA A 355 14.78 -3.46 12.43
N ARG A 356 13.59 -4.08 12.56
CA ARG A 356 12.43 -3.82 11.70
C ARG A 356 12.11 -2.32 11.75
N ALA A 357 12.03 -1.64 10.61
CA ALA A 357 11.50 -0.27 10.58
C ALA A 357 10.07 -0.33 11.20
N PRO A 358 9.80 0.43 12.27
CA PRO A 358 8.53 0.32 12.97
C PRO A 358 7.40 0.83 12.08
N SER A 359 6.31 0.07 12.00
CA SER A 359 5.03 0.55 11.47
C SER A 359 4.60 1.78 12.26
N GLY A 360 4.35 2.90 11.60
CA GLY A 360 3.87 4.15 12.19
C GLY A 360 2.46 4.01 12.75
N LYS A 361 2.31 3.38 13.91
CA LYS A 361 1.13 3.56 14.76
C LYS A 361 1.19 4.96 15.37
N PRO A 362 0.07 5.67 15.58
CA PRO A 362 0.07 6.94 16.30
C PRO A 362 0.74 6.72 17.66
N VAL A 363 1.88 7.38 17.90
CA VAL A 363 2.51 7.31 19.21
C VAL A 363 1.71 8.20 20.15
N GLU A 364 1.29 7.64 21.29
CA GLU A 364 0.51 8.35 22.29
C GLU A 364 1.22 9.66 22.69
N GLY A 365 0.53 10.79 22.48
CA GLY A 365 1.08 12.12 22.76
C GLY A 365 1.96 12.72 21.66
N CYS A 366 2.00 12.18 20.43
CA CYS A 366 2.68 12.82 19.30
C CYS A 366 1.82 13.93 18.67
N TRP A 367 2.36 15.15 18.57
CA TRP A 367 1.62 16.34 18.12
C TRP A 367 1.59 16.49 16.58
N PHE A 368 2.38 15.67 15.87
CA PHE A 368 2.61 15.75 14.43
C PHE A 368 1.91 14.62 13.63
N CYS A 369 1.44 13.55 14.29
CA CYS A 369 0.63 12.55 13.61
C CYS A 369 -0.76 13.14 13.36
N LEU A 370 -1.16 13.37 12.10
CA LEU A 370 -2.52 13.83 11.81
C LEU A 370 -3.58 12.77 12.16
N SER A 371 -3.16 11.51 12.33
CA SER A 371 -3.95 10.41 12.88
C SER A 371 -4.18 10.53 14.40
N ASN A 372 -3.52 11.47 15.11
CA ASN A 372 -3.79 11.77 16.52
C ASN A 372 -4.89 12.85 16.65
N PRO A 373 -6.00 12.60 17.37
CA PRO A 373 -7.08 13.58 17.55
C PRO A 373 -6.65 14.88 18.26
N ASN A 374 -5.48 14.88 18.92
CA ASN A 374 -4.91 16.05 19.59
C ASN A 374 -3.89 16.82 18.72
N ALA A 375 -3.72 16.47 17.44
CA ALA A 375 -2.79 17.17 16.55
C ALA A 375 -3.23 18.63 16.29
N ASP A 376 -2.27 19.56 16.36
CA ASP A 376 -2.52 20.98 16.16
C ASP A 376 -2.58 21.30 14.66
N VAL A 377 -3.76 21.20 14.07
CA VAL A 377 -3.99 21.41 12.64
C VAL A 377 -4.02 22.88 12.21
N ASN A 378 -3.98 23.82 13.17
CA ASN A 378 -4.17 25.25 12.87
C ASN A 378 -3.02 25.86 12.05
N LEU A 379 -1.82 25.28 12.17
CA LEU A 379 -0.61 25.72 11.48
C LEU A 379 -0.41 25.03 10.12
N VAL A 380 -1.31 24.09 9.75
CA VAL A 380 -1.16 23.29 8.52
C VAL A 380 -1.43 24.16 7.30
N ALA A 381 -0.47 24.20 6.37
CA ALA A 381 -0.48 24.97 5.15
C ALA A 381 -0.96 24.18 3.93
N SER A 382 -0.49 22.94 3.75
CA SER A 382 -0.85 22.01 2.67
C SER A 382 -0.80 20.57 3.18
N ILE A 383 -1.68 19.70 2.68
CA ILE A 383 -1.75 18.27 3.04
C ILE A 383 -1.80 17.47 1.74
N GLY A 384 -0.82 16.59 1.56
CA GLY A 384 -0.79 15.61 0.47
C GLY A 384 -1.20 14.22 0.94
N GLU A 385 -0.88 13.20 0.15
CA GLU A 385 -1.30 11.83 0.44
C GLU A 385 -0.47 11.23 1.59
N GLU A 386 0.84 11.53 1.61
CA GLU A 386 1.80 10.92 2.52
C GLU A 386 2.53 11.93 3.40
N CYS A 387 2.59 13.20 2.96
CA CYS A 387 3.27 14.29 3.66
C CYS A 387 2.40 15.54 3.72
N TYR A 388 2.74 16.45 4.64
CA TYR A 388 2.08 17.74 4.75
C TYR A 388 3.09 18.83 5.15
N VAL A 389 2.72 20.08 4.85
CA VAL A 389 3.50 21.27 5.19
C VAL A 389 2.79 22.00 6.31
N VAL A 390 3.51 22.29 7.39
CA VAL A 390 3.00 23.01 8.57
C VAL A 390 3.95 24.14 8.95
N LEU A 391 3.43 25.24 9.47
CA LEU A 391 4.28 26.32 10.02
C LEU A 391 4.88 25.87 11.35
N ASP A 392 6.14 26.25 11.60
CA ASP A 392 6.76 26.02 12.91
C ASP A 392 6.08 26.91 13.97
N LYS A 393 5.82 26.33 15.14
CA LYS A 393 5.19 27.00 16.29
C LYS A 393 6.12 28.00 16.97
N GLY A 394 7.43 27.75 16.94
CA GLY A 394 8.49 28.69 17.30
C GLY A 394 9.29 29.07 16.06
N PRO A 395 8.74 29.88 15.14
CA PRO A 395 9.39 30.18 13.87
C PRO A 395 10.64 31.04 14.04
N ILE A 396 11.70 30.74 13.28
CA ILE A 396 12.87 31.64 13.16
C ILE A 396 12.52 32.85 12.30
N VAL A 397 11.76 32.62 11.22
CA VAL A 397 11.21 33.62 10.30
C VAL A 397 9.76 33.27 9.99
N ASP A 398 8.96 34.22 9.52
CA ASP A 398 7.52 34.04 9.31
C ASP A 398 7.16 32.90 8.34
N SER A 399 8.08 32.50 7.46
CA SER A 399 7.90 31.37 6.53
C SER A 399 8.74 30.15 6.90
N HIS A 400 9.06 29.97 8.19
CA HIS A 400 9.66 28.75 8.70
C HIS A 400 8.61 27.64 8.76
N VAL A 401 8.77 26.63 7.91
CA VAL A 401 7.86 25.49 7.78
C VAL A 401 8.55 24.16 8.06
N LEU A 402 7.75 23.16 8.36
CA LEU A 402 8.16 21.77 8.49
C LEU A 402 7.47 20.95 7.39
N VAL A 403 8.22 20.09 6.72
CA VAL A 403 7.68 19.01 5.88
C VAL A 403 7.73 17.72 6.69
N LEU A 404 6.56 17.11 6.87
CA LEU A 404 6.34 16.01 7.81
C LEU A 404 5.54 14.90 7.11
N PRO A 405 5.80 13.62 7.38
CA PRO A 405 4.88 12.56 6.98
C PRO A 405 3.59 12.62 7.81
N VAL A 406 2.47 12.17 7.22
CA VAL A 406 1.16 12.09 7.89
C VAL A 406 1.21 11.10 9.06
N GLU A 407 1.81 9.92 8.82
CA GLU A 407 1.99 8.87 9.83
C GLU A 407 3.31 9.01 10.60
N HIS A 408 3.42 8.29 11.73
CA HIS A 408 4.59 8.37 12.58
C HIS A 408 5.80 7.63 11.97
N TYR A 409 6.69 8.40 11.34
CA TYR A 409 8.00 7.92 10.91
C TYR A 409 9.11 8.67 11.64
N PRO A 410 10.19 8.00 12.06
CA PRO A 410 11.27 8.67 12.79
C PRO A 410 12.23 9.53 11.97
N SER A 411 12.37 9.30 10.66
CA SER A 411 13.27 10.06 9.78
C SER A 411 12.89 9.90 8.32
N GLN A 412 13.45 10.71 7.42
CA GLN A 412 13.17 10.55 5.99
C GLN A 412 13.63 9.18 5.45
N LEU A 413 14.66 8.59 6.04
CA LEU A 413 15.17 7.27 5.65
C LEU A 413 14.22 6.11 6.02
N SER A 414 13.31 6.31 6.98
CA SER A 414 12.32 5.30 7.38
C SER A 414 11.00 5.39 6.62
N LEU A 415 10.79 6.45 5.83
CA LEU A 415 9.59 6.64 5.02
C LEU A 415 9.40 5.50 4.02
N SER A 416 8.17 5.30 3.53
CA SER A 416 7.94 4.51 2.31
C SER A 416 8.59 5.22 1.10
N ALA A 417 8.73 4.52 -0.02
CA ALA A 417 9.24 5.17 -1.25
C ALA A 417 8.30 6.29 -1.74
N SER A 418 6.98 6.11 -1.60
CA SER A 418 5.96 7.14 -1.92
C SER A 418 6.09 8.35 -1.01
N SER A 419 6.15 8.13 0.31
CA SER A 419 6.25 9.19 1.30
C SER A 419 7.55 9.99 1.18
N PHE A 420 8.69 9.32 0.92
CA PHE A 420 9.95 10.00 0.62
C PHE A 420 9.86 10.83 -0.67
N ALA A 421 9.28 10.27 -1.74
CA ALA A 421 9.12 10.98 -3.01
C ALA A 421 8.21 12.21 -2.88
N GLU A 422 7.15 12.13 -2.07
CA GLU A 422 6.28 13.27 -1.78
C GLU A 422 6.96 14.34 -0.92
N MET A 423 7.73 13.95 0.10
CA MET A 423 8.56 14.88 0.86
C MET A 423 9.50 15.68 -0.04
N GLU A 424 10.18 15.00 -0.99
CA GLU A 424 11.07 15.65 -1.95
C GLU A 424 10.31 16.57 -2.94
N ARG A 425 9.08 16.21 -3.34
CA ARG A 425 8.22 17.11 -4.13
C ARG A 425 7.88 18.38 -3.36
N TYR A 426 7.54 18.29 -2.08
CA TYR A 426 7.31 19.47 -1.23
C TYR A 426 8.58 20.30 -1.07
N LEU A 427 9.75 19.69 -0.83
CA LEU A 427 11.02 20.41 -0.76
C LEU A 427 11.33 21.15 -2.07
N SER A 428 11.08 20.53 -3.22
CA SER A 428 11.26 21.17 -4.54
C SER A 428 10.26 22.31 -4.80
N ALA A 429 9.00 22.14 -4.37
CA ALA A 429 8.00 23.20 -4.42
C ALA A 429 8.40 24.40 -3.53
N LEU A 430 8.92 24.14 -2.33
CA LEU A 430 9.42 25.17 -1.43
C LEU A 430 10.68 25.86 -1.99
N GLN A 431 11.58 25.12 -2.65
CA GLN A 431 12.70 25.71 -3.42
C GLN A 431 12.18 26.68 -4.47
N SER A 432 11.14 26.32 -5.21
CA SER A 432 10.53 27.19 -6.22
C SER A 432 9.86 28.42 -5.58
N CYS A 433 9.11 28.21 -4.50
CA CYS A 433 8.42 29.25 -3.72
C CYS A 433 9.39 30.31 -3.18
N PHE A 434 10.57 29.88 -2.70
CA PHE A 434 11.58 30.76 -2.13
C PHE A 434 12.68 31.18 -3.12
N ALA A 435 12.45 31.02 -4.43
CA ALA A 435 13.41 31.38 -5.49
C ALA A 435 14.81 30.75 -5.28
N SER A 436 14.84 29.50 -4.85
CA SER A 436 16.01 28.71 -4.46
C SER A 436 16.81 29.27 -3.28
N GLN A 437 16.33 30.34 -2.62
CA GLN A 437 16.98 30.94 -1.46
C GLN A 437 16.42 30.33 -0.17
N LEU A 438 16.69 29.04 0.07
CA LEU A 438 16.29 28.38 1.31
C LEU A 438 17.42 27.59 1.96
N PHE A 439 17.35 27.47 3.28
CA PHE A 439 18.07 26.48 4.04
C PHE A 439 17.06 25.50 4.62
N ALA A 440 17.37 24.21 4.54
CA ALA A 440 16.54 23.18 5.12
C ALA A 440 17.37 22.10 5.81
N PHE A 441 16.83 21.43 6.81
CA PHE A 441 17.55 20.38 7.52
C PHE A 441 16.62 19.36 8.17
N GLU A 442 17.14 18.16 8.40
CA GLU A 442 16.57 17.14 9.26
C GLU A 442 17.63 16.67 10.27
N ARG A 443 17.19 16.34 11.48
CA ARG A 443 18.01 15.68 12.50
C ARG A 443 17.28 14.45 13.02
N TYR A 444 17.82 13.27 12.76
CA TYR A 444 17.33 12.01 13.31
C TYR A 444 18.24 11.54 14.45
N MET A 445 17.64 11.35 15.64
CA MET A 445 18.29 10.74 16.81
C MET A 445 17.30 9.80 17.50
N THR A 446 17.75 8.75 18.17
CA THR A 446 16.89 7.75 18.80
C THR A 446 16.67 8.13 20.27
N PHE A 447 15.45 8.56 20.61
CA PHE A 447 15.10 8.83 22.01
C PHE A 447 14.62 7.55 22.71
N ARG A 448 15.20 7.25 23.88
CA ARG A 448 14.88 6.04 24.67
C ARG A 448 13.62 6.14 25.54
N LYS A 449 12.83 7.22 25.44
CA LYS A 449 11.57 7.44 26.18
C LYS A 449 10.38 7.46 25.22
N SER A 450 9.20 7.10 25.74
CA SER A 450 7.91 6.97 25.02
C SER A 450 7.59 8.21 24.19
N GLY A 451 7.35 8.04 22.88
CA GLY A 451 7.01 9.14 21.97
C GLY A 451 7.65 9.04 20.58
N GLY A 452 8.88 8.53 20.49
CA GLY A 452 9.67 8.55 19.26
C GLY A 452 9.95 9.98 18.75
N ASN A 453 10.86 10.12 17.78
CA ASN A 453 10.90 11.33 16.97
C ASN A 453 9.85 11.18 15.87
N HIS A 454 9.08 12.22 15.59
CA HIS A 454 8.39 12.33 14.30
C HIS A 454 9.35 13.01 13.34
N CYS A 455 9.46 12.52 12.13
CA CYS A 455 10.34 13.02 11.08
C CYS A 455 10.02 14.48 10.78
N GLN A 456 11.00 15.38 10.88
CA GLN A 456 10.82 16.81 10.59
C GLN A 456 11.91 17.36 9.70
N PHE A 457 11.54 17.68 8.46
CA PHE A 457 12.38 18.46 7.57
C PHE A 457 12.05 19.94 7.74
N ASN A 458 12.90 20.66 8.47
CA ASN A 458 12.76 22.08 8.72
C ASN A 458 13.17 22.85 7.46
N VAL A 459 12.41 23.86 7.06
CA VAL A 459 12.67 24.65 5.85
C VAL A 459 12.39 26.13 6.12
N LEU A 460 13.35 27.01 5.81
CA LEU A 460 13.14 28.45 5.87
C LEU A 460 13.80 29.17 4.69
N PRO A 461 13.20 30.29 4.22
CA PRO A 461 13.88 31.17 3.30
C PRO A 461 15.03 31.90 3.97
N VAL A 462 16.06 32.22 3.19
CA VAL A 462 17.21 33.05 3.59
C VAL A 462 17.39 34.19 2.61
N SER A 463 18.05 35.28 3.04
CA SER A 463 18.36 36.39 2.11
C SER A 463 19.37 35.94 1.05
N ALA A 464 19.35 36.56 -0.13
CA ALA A 464 20.35 36.28 -1.18
C ALA A 464 21.80 36.45 -0.70
N LYS A 465 22.04 37.42 0.19
CA LYS A 465 23.35 37.62 0.83
C LYS A 465 23.74 36.43 1.71
N ALA A 466 22.82 35.94 2.54
CA ALA A 466 23.06 34.77 3.38
C ALA A 466 23.24 33.51 2.53
N ALA A 467 22.47 33.36 1.45
CA ALA A 467 22.59 32.23 0.55
C ALA A 467 23.95 32.11 -0.11
N ALA A 468 24.51 33.24 -0.58
CA ALA A 468 25.85 33.28 -1.18
C ALA A 468 26.96 32.84 -0.19
N GLY A 469 26.76 33.06 1.11
CA GLY A 469 27.69 32.66 2.17
C GLY A 469 27.31 31.37 2.90
N ALA A 470 26.20 30.72 2.53
CA ALA A 470 25.55 29.73 3.40
C ALA A 470 26.46 28.54 3.72
N ARG A 471 27.12 27.98 2.71
CA ARG A 471 28.07 26.87 2.89
C ARG A 471 29.17 27.22 3.90
N SER A 472 29.79 28.39 3.74
CA SER A 472 30.88 28.84 4.63
C SER A 472 30.39 29.01 6.07
N THR A 473 29.21 29.60 6.26
CA THR A 473 28.60 29.75 7.60
C THR A 473 28.28 28.41 8.24
N VAL A 474 27.71 27.48 7.47
CA VAL A 474 27.35 26.13 7.94
C VAL A 474 28.60 25.36 8.36
N GLU A 475 29.64 25.37 7.52
CA GLU A 475 30.92 24.71 7.80
C GLU A 475 31.67 25.34 8.99
N GLN A 476 31.56 26.67 9.18
CA GLN A 476 32.15 27.34 10.33
C GLN A 476 31.45 26.93 11.64
N LEU A 477 30.12 27.00 11.68
CA LEU A 477 29.36 26.57 12.86
C LEU A 477 29.56 25.09 13.16
N ALA A 478 29.62 24.26 12.12
CA ALA A 478 29.98 22.86 12.24
C ALA A 478 31.34 22.66 12.96
N ARG A 479 32.38 23.41 12.56
CA ARG A 479 33.68 23.36 13.24
C ARG A 479 33.60 23.83 14.69
N ASP A 480 32.90 24.93 14.96
CA ASP A 480 32.77 25.49 16.31
C ASP A 480 32.05 24.52 17.27
N HIS A 481 31.08 23.76 16.77
CA HIS A 481 30.35 22.75 17.52
C HIS A 481 30.98 21.35 17.49
N GLY A 482 32.08 21.16 16.75
CA GLY A 482 32.69 19.83 16.56
C GLY A 482 31.80 18.84 15.81
N VAL A 483 30.96 19.32 14.90
CA VAL A 483 30.07 18.52 14.04
C VAL A 483 30.75 18.33 12.67
N PRO A 484 31.37 17.19 12.37
CA PRO A 484 32.04 16.97 11.08
C PRO A 484 31.00 16.78 9.97
N LEU A 485 30.88 17.78 9.09
CA LEU A 485 30.02 17.71 7.90
C LEU A 485 30.79 17.21 6.68
N GLN A 486 30.14 16.37 5.90
CA GLN A 486 30.62 15.91 4.59
C GLN A 486 29.63 16.31 3.49
N PRO A 487 30.10 16.68 2.29
CA PRO A 487 29.23 16.92 1.14
C PRO A 487 28.58 15.62 0.68
N LEU A 488 27.38 15.75 0.13
CA LEU A 488 26.63 14.66 -0.50
C LEU A 488 26.51 15.01 -1.99
N ASP A 489 27.32 14.37 -2.82
CA ASP A 489 27.52 14.73 -4.24
C ASP A 489 26.35 14.28 -5.14
N GLY A 490 25.90 15.16 -6.06
CA GLY A 490 24.96 14.86 -7.16
C GLY A 490 23.82 15.89 -7.38
N PRO A 491 23.46 16.27 -8.64
CA PRO A 491 22.35 17.18 -8.92
C PRO A 491 20.99 16.44 -9.05
N SER A 492 20.01 16.90 -8.28
CA SER A 492 18.55 16.74 -8.46
C SER A 492 18.05 15.36 -8.95
N LYS A 493 18.01 14.38 -8.04
CA LYS A 493 16.89 13.45 -7.79
C LYS A 493 17.18 12.73 -6.47
N ALA A 494 16.73 13.33 -5.36
CA ALA A 494 16.13 12.62 -4.24
C ALA A 494 16.82 11.30 -3.83
N GLY A 495 18.12 11.36 -3.54
CA GLY A 495 18.95 10.19 -3.26
C GLY A 495 18.75 9.67 -1.84
N ARG A 496 17.56 9.15 -1.53
CA ARG A 496 17.30 8.38 -0.29
C ARG A 496 18.43 7.38 -0.04
N GLU A 497 18.85 6.75 -1.12
CA GLU A 497 19.92 5.78 -1.12
C GLU A 497 21.28 6.43 -0.84
N VAL A 498 21.67 7.48 -1.57
CA VAL A 498 22.91 8.25 -1.31
C VAL A 498 23.01 8.75 0.13
N LEU A 499 21.89 9.19 0.72
CA LEU A 499 21.83 9.53 2.14
C LEU A 499 22.07 8.31 3.01
N ARG A 500 21.36 7.20 2.76
CA ARG A 500 21.58 5.92 3.46
C ARG A 500 23.03 5.42 3.32
N GLN A 501 23.69 5.67 2.20
CA GLN A 501 25.11 5.33 2.02
C GLN A 501 26.01 6.17 2.93
N ALA A 502 25.72 7.47 3.03
CA ALA A 502 26.53 8.38 3.82
C ALA A 502 26.36 8.19 5.34
N VAL A 503 25.21 7.65 5.81
CA VAL A 503 24.88 7.59 7.25
C VAL A 503 24.45 6.21 7.76
N GLY A 504 24.28 5.23 6.88
CA GLY A 504 23.68 3.92 7.20
C GLY A 504 22.23 4.04 7.67
N ASP A 505 21.84 3.17 8.61
CA ASP A 505 20.56 3.24 9.33
C ASP A 505 20.69 3.93 10.70
N GLY A 506 21.83 4.61 10.92
CA GLY A 506 22.15 5.26 12.19
C GLY A 506 21.44 6.59 12.40
N GLU A 507 21.81 7.28 13.49
CA GLU A 507 21.42 8.66 13.75
C GLU A 507 22.18 9.60 12.80
N TYR A 508 21.58 10.71 12.40
CA TYR A 508 22.23 11.65 11.48
C TYR A 508 21.66 13.07 11.53
N PHE A 509 22.45 13.98 10.96
CA PHE A 509 22.04 15.32 10.59
C PHE A 509 22.25 15.51 9.08
N VAL A 510 21.26 16.06 8.38
CA VAL A 510 21.39 16.44 6.96
C VAL A 510 20.86 17.85 6.75
N ALA A 511 21.58 18.65 5.97
CA ALA A 511 21.20 20.00 5.59
C ALA A 511 21.17 20.13 4.05
N LEU A 512 20.14 20.79 3.53
CA LEU A 512 20.00 21.24 2.16
C LEU A 512 20.33 22.73 2.10
N LEU A 513 21.30 23.08 1.28
CA LEU A 513 21.80 24.43 1.10
C LEU A 513 21.09 25.15 -0.06
N PRO A 514 21.16 26.50 -0.11
CA PRO A 514 20.57 27.30 -1.19
C PRO A 514 21.12 27.00 -2.59
N ASP A 515 22.35 26.49 -2.70
CA ASP A 515 22.94 26.05 -3.97
C ASP A 515 22.41 24.66 -4.42
N GLY A 516 21.48 24.08 -3.67
CA GLY A 516 20.91 22.76 -3.90
C GLY A 516 21.77 21.60 -3.40
N SER A 517 22.99 21.87 -2.92
CA SER A 517 23.87 20.85 -2.35
C SER A 517 23.40 20.42 -0.97
N ARG A 518 23.78 19.20 -0.57
CA ARG A 518 23.50 18.69 0.77
C ARG A 518 24.80 18.46 1.54
N LEU A 519 24.77 18.78 2.83
CA LEU A 519 25.80 18.44 3.80
C LEU A 519 25.21 17.47 4.82
N VAL A 520 25.95 16.43 5.17
CA VAL A 520 25.48 15.39 6.08
C VAL A 520 26.50 15.11 7.17
N HIS A 521 26.04 14.63 8.32
CA HIS A 521 26.87 14.12 9.40
C HIS A 521 26.20 12.87 9.98
N ALA A 522 26.86 11.73 9.86
CA ALA A 522 26.48 10.51 10.56
C ALA A 522 26.84 10.66 12.04
N ILE A 523 25.85 10.48 12.93
CA ILE A 523 26.03 10.61 14.38
C ILE A 523 26.29 9.21 14.93
N THR A 524 27.55 8.95 15.30
CA THR A 524 27.97 7.65 15.80
C THR A 524 27.96 7.60 17.33
N ARG A 525 28.01 6.39 17.88
CA ARG A 525 27.96 6.18 19.32
C ARG A 525 29.18 6.81 20.01
N GLY A 526 28.94 7.89 20.75
CA GLY A 526 29.99 8.64 21.47
C GLY A 526 30.20 10.05 20.94
N ASP A 527 29.66 10.37 19.77
CA ASP A 527 29.67 11.72 19.22
C ASP A 527 28.80 12.67 20.06
N LYS A 528 29.28 13.90 20.21
CA LYS A 528 28.51 14.99 20.81
C LYS A 528 27.84 15.78 19.70
N HIS A 529 26.62 15.41 19.33
CA HIS A 529 25.80 16.20 18.43
C HIS A 529 24.85 17.13 19.20
N PRO A 530 24.98 18.46 19.11
CA PRO A 530 24.06 19.38 19.78
C PRO A 530 22.65 19.25 19.21
N LEU A 531 21.64 19.05 20.07
CA LEU A 531 20.24 18.92 19.63
C LEU A 531 19.79 20.13 18.80
N ASN A 532 20.23 21.33 19.13
CA ASN A 532 19.80 22.55 18.45
C ASN A 532 20.68 22.96 17.26
N PHE A 533 21.68 22.16 16.88
CA PHE A 533 22.66 22.56 15.85
C PHE A 533 22.02 23.06 14.55
N GLY A 534 21.09 22.29 13.96
CA GLY A 534 20.40 22.70 12.73
C GLY A 534 19.62 24.01 12.88
N ARG A 535 19.02 24.23 14.06
CA ARG A 535 18.28 25.46 14.39
C ARG A 535 19.21 26.65 14.59
N GLU A 536 20.37 26.45 15.22
CA GLU A 536 21.40 27.47 15.39
C GLU A 536 21.97 27.93 14.04
N VAL A 537 22.23 26.99 13.13
CA VAL A 537 22.63 27.28 11.75
C VAL A 537 21.55 28.09 11.03
N ALA A 538 20.29 27.62 11.08
CA ALA A 538 19.15 28.31 10.49
C ALA A 538 18.98 29.74 11.04
N ALA A 539 19.09 29.92 12.35
CA ALA A 539 18.97 31.22 13.02
C ALA A 539 20.10 32.17 12.63
N SER A 540 21.33 31.66 12.50
CA SER A 540 22.48 32.42 12.00
C SER A 540 22.28 32.89 10.56
N LEU A 541 21.88 31.98 9.66
CA LEU A 541 21.60 32.29 8.25
C LEU A 541 20.44 33.27 8.06
N ALA A 542 19.44 33.21 8.95
CA ALA A 542 18.32 34.15 8.97
C ALA A 542 18.67 35.52 9.57
N GLY A 543 19.89 35.70 10.11
CA GLY A 543 20.31 36.93 10.79
C GLY A 543 19.63 37.15 12.14
N ALA A 544 19.13 36.08 12.78
CA ALA A 544 18.39 36.12 14.03
C ALA A 544 18.93 35.07 15.04
N PRO A 545 20.21 35.13 15.44
CA PRO A 545 20.85 34.11 16.28
C PRO A 545 20.15 33.90 17.63
N ASP A 546 19.51 34.93 18.19
CA ASP A 546 18.71 34.81 19.41
C ASP A 546 17.53 33.83 19.29
N ARG A 547 17.02 33.60 18.07
CA ARG A 547 15.91 32.69 17.77
C ARG A 547 16.33 31.22 17.67
N ALA A 548 17.62 30.93 17.85
CA ALA A 548 18.10 29.57 18.10
C ALA A 548 17.45 28.95 19.35
N ASP A 549 17.17 29.78 20.37
CA ASP A 549 16.32 29.38 21.50
C ASP A 549 14.84 29.48 21.10
N TRP A 550 14.22 28.32 20.84
CA TRP A 550 12.83 28.24 20.42
C TRP A 550 11.86 28.86 21.43
N LYS A 551 12.22 28.91 22.73
CA LYS A 551 11.37 29.50 23.77
C LYS A 551 11.19 31.01 23.57
N LYS A 552 12.14 31.67 22.90
CA LYS A 552 12.08 33.09 22.56
C LYS A 552 11.22 33.37 21.31
N CYS A 553 10.72 32.33 20.65
CA CYS A 553 9.98 32.43 19.39
C CYS A 553 8.47 32.19 19.55
N ALA A 554 7.99 32.02 20.79
CA ALA A 554 6.56 31.80 21.05
C ALA A 554 5.72 32.97 20.52
N SER A 555 4.63 32.64 19.83
CA SER A 555 3.67 33.60 19.29
C SER A 555 2.28 33.36 19.89
N SER A 556 1.42 34.36 19.84
CA SER A 556 0.00 34.18 20.17
C SER A 556 -0.74 33.41 19.07
N PRO A 557 -1.87 32.73 19.38
CA PRO A 557 -2.69 32.05 18.37
C PRO A 557 -3.16 32.95 17.21
N ALA A 558 -3.35 34.25 17.46
CA ALA A 558 -3.72 35.22 16.44
C ALA A 558 -2.58 35.49 15.44
N GLU A 559 -1.35 35.62 15.94
CA GLU A 559 -0.14 35.78 15.12
C GLU A 559 0.16 34.49 14.33
N GLU A 560 -0.06 33.33 14.93
CA GLU A 560 0.03 32.02 14.28
C GLU A 560 -0.96 31.89 13.11
N ALA A 561 -2.22 32.27 13.31
CA ALA A 561 -3.27 32.20 12.29
C ALA A 561 -2.99 33.18 11.13
N ASP A 562 -2.60 34.42 11.42
CA ASP A 562 -2.25 35.42 10.41
C ASP A 562 -1.05 34.96 9.56
N ARG A 563 0.00 34.46 10.22
CA ARG A 563 1.19 33.92 9.54
C ARG A 563 0.85 32.73 8.65
N THR A 564 0.05 31.79 9.14
CA THR A 564 -0.38 30.62 8.36
C THR A 564 -1.22 31.05 7.14
N ALA A 565 -2.12 32.02 7.30
CA ALA A 565 -2.92 32.54 6.20
C ALA A 565 -2.07 33.26 5.13
N LYS A 566 -1.05 34.02 5.55
CA LYS A 566 -0.08 34.66 4.64
C LYS A 566 0.73 33.60 3.87
N PHE A 567 1.23 32.58 4.56
CA PHE A 567 1.99 31.52 3.94
C PHE A 567 1.14 30.70 2.96
N LYS A 568 -0.11 30.34 3.30
CA LYS A 568 -1.03 29.66 2.37
C LYS A 568 -1.19 30.41 1.06
N LYS A 569 -1.33 31.74 1.11
CA LYS A 569 -1.43 32.59 -0.09
C LYS A 569 -0.12 32.59 -0.89
N LEU A 570 1.02 32.67 -0.21
CA LEU A 570 2.35 32.64 -0.83
C LEU A 570 2.63 31.29 -1.52
N PHE A 571 2.36 30.19 -0.82
CA PHE A 571 2.69 28.83 -1.28
C PHE A 571 1.71 28.29 -2.30
N LYS A 572 0.45 28.78 -2.33
CA LYS A 572 -0.61 28.35 -3.23
C LYS A 572 -0.09 28.01 -4.65
N PRO A 573 0.50 28.92 -5.44
CA PRO A 573 0.90 28.62 -6.82
C PRO A 573 1.99 27.54 -6.98
N TYR A 574 2.64 27.13 -5.90
CA TYR A 574 3.69 26.10 -5.87
C TYR A 574 3.22 24.79 -5.23
N ASP A 575 2.03 24.80 -4.63
CA ASP A 575 1.51 23.66 -3.89
C ASP A 575 1.31 22.46 -4.81
N ILE A 576 1.85 21.30 -4.42
CA ILE A 576 1.84 20.09 -5.23
C ILE A 576 0.47 19.39 -5.25
N MET A 577 -0.47 19.89 -4.44
CA MET A 577 -1.83 19.37 -4.27
C MET A 577 -2.90 20.20 -5.00
N GLN A 578 -2.49 21.08 -5.91
CA GLN A 578 -3.42 21.87 -6.75
C GLN A 578 -4.08 21.10 -7.88
#